data_AF-A0A955TRV8-F1
#
_entry.id   AF-A0A955TRV8-F1
#
_cell.length_a   1.000
_cell.length_b   1.000
_cell.length_c   1.000
_cell.angle_alpha   90.00
_cell.angle_beta   90.00
_cell.angle_gamma   90.00
#
_symmetry.space_group_name_H-M   'P 1'
#
loop_
_entity.id
_entity.type
_entity.pdbx_description
1 polymer ?
#
loop_
_entity_poly.entity_id
_entity_poly.type
_entity_poly.pdbx_seq_one_letter_code
_entity_poly.pdbx_strand_id
1 'polypeptide(L)' 'MTAKQLRFVEEYMVDLNATQAAIRAGYEPRSAYSIGQENLKKPEIQAAIEERKAAIQQ' A
#
# COMPACT_ATOMS: atom_id res chain seq x y z
N MET A 1 -6.79 8.02 6.38
CA MET A 1 -6.69 6.80 5.56
C MET A 1 -7.90 5.91 5.78
N THR A 2 -8.31 5.14 4.76
CA THR A 2 -9.35 4.10 4.88
C THR A 2 -8.75 2.76 5.31
N ALA A 3 -9.60 1.81 5.74
CA ALA A 3 -9.17 0.45 6.09
C ALA A 3 -8.43 -0.26 4.93
N LYS A 4 -8.88 -0.08 3.68
CA LYS A 4 -8.20 -0.64 2.51
C LYS A 4 -6.83 -0.01 2.25
N GLN A 5 -6.68 1.29 2.50
CA GLN A 5 -5.37 1.96 2.34
C GLN A 5 -4.38 1.53 3.43
N LEU A 6 -4.85 1.32 4.67
CA LEU A 6 -4.00 0.77 5.75
C LEU A 6 -3.52 -0.64 5.39
N ARG A 7 -4.44 -1.50 4.95
CA ARG A 7 -4.09 -2.85 4.50
C ARG A 7 -3.15 -2.83 3.29
N PHE A 8 -3.34 -1.89 2.36
CA PHE A 8 -2.41 -1.70 1.25
C PHE A 8 -0.98 -1.43 1.72
N VAL A 9 -0.78 -0.58 2.73
CA VAL A 9 0.55 -0.29 3.29
C VAL A 9 1.18 -1.56 3.87
N GLU A 10 0.42 -2.32 4.66
CA GLU A 10 0.90 -3.59 5.25
C GLU A 10 1.32 -4.59 4.17
N GLU A 11 0.47 -4.80 3.15
CA GLU A 11 0.74 -5.76 2.09
C GLU A 11 1.86 -5.29 1.14
N TYR A 12 1.99 -3.99 0.92
CA TYR A 12 3.09 -3.43 0.10
C TYR A 12 4.44 -3.66 0.77
N MET A 13 4.51 -3.60 2.09
CA MET A 13 5.75 -3.85 2.83
C MET A 13 6.23 -5.31 2.77
N VAL A 14 5.42 -6.24 2.28
CA VAL A 14 5.79 -7.66 2.15
C VAL A 14 6.73 -7.89 0.97
N ASP A 15 6.42 -7.34 -0.21
CA ASP A 15 7.12 -7.64 -1.46
C ASP A 15 7.37 -6.40 -2.35
N LEU A 16 7.01 -5.21 -1.88
CA LEU A 16 7.08 -3.93 -2.60
C LEU A 16 6.37 -3.96 -3.97
N ASN A 17 5.33 -4.79 -4.11
CA ASN A 17 4.50 -4.88 -5.31
C ASN A 17 3.16 -4.17 -5.10
N ALA A 18 3.05 -2.95 -5.62
CA ALA A 18 1.84 -2.14 -5.46
C ALA A 18 0.57 -2.79 -6.03
N THR A 19 0.68 -3.53 -7.14
CA THR A 19 -0.48 -4.16 -7.76
C THR A 19 -0.98 -5.32 -6.88
N GLN A 20 -0.06 -6.18 -6.42
CA GLN A 20 -0.41 -7.29 -5.54
C GLN A 20 -0.89 -6.81 -4.16
N ALA A 21 -0.27 -5.76 -3.63
CA ALA A 21 -0.71 -5.13 -2.39
C ALA A 21 -2.15 -4.60 -2.50
N ALA A 22 -2.51 -3.98 -3.63
CA ALA A 22 -3.89 -3.53 -3.87
C ALA A 22 -4.87 -4.70 -3.97
N ILE A 23 -4.51 -5.80 -4.64
CA ILE A 23 -5.35 -7.01 -4.70
C ILE A 23 -5.57 -7.58 -3.29
N ARG A 24 -4.51 -7.76 -2.51
CA ARG A 24 -4.58 -8.31 -1.13
C ARG A 24 -5.32 -7.37 -0.17
N ALA A 25 -5.26 -6.06 -0.40
CA ALA A 25 -6.05 -5.06 0.32
C ALA A 25 -7.53 -5.02 -0.08
N GLY A 26 -7.97 -5.86 -1.01
CA GLY A 26 -9.37 -6.01 -1.40
C GLY A 26 -9.85 -4.98 -2.43
N TYR A 27 -8.94 -4.42 -3.25
CA TYR A 27 -9.32 -3.70 -4.46
C TYR A 27 -9.60 -4.68 -5.61
N GLU A 28 -10.44 -4.27 -6.57
CA GLU A 28 -10.79 -5.14 -7.70
C GLU A 28 -9.55 -5.43 -8.57
N PRO A 29 -9.32 -6.69 -9.02
CA PRO A 29 -8.13 -7.04 -9.79
C PRO A 29 -7.95 -6.21 -11.06
N ARG A 30 -9.06 -5.85 -11.74
CA ARG A 30 -9.03 -5.06 -12.98
C ARG A 30 -8.52 -3.62 -12.79
N SER A 31 -8.62 -3.06 -11.58
CA SER A 31 -8.19 -1.69 -11.24
C SER A 31 -7.04 -1.66 -10.25
N ALA A 32 -6.59 -2.81 -9.74
CA ALA A 32 -5.53 -2.89 -8.74
C ALA A 32 -4.22 -2.24 -9.20
N TYR A 33 -3.89 -2.33 -10.50
CA TYR A 33 -2.70 -1.67 -11.05
C TYR A 33 -2.77 -0.15 -10.91
N SER A 34 -3.86 0.47 -11.39
CA SER A 34 -4.03 1.92 -11.34
C SER A 34 -4.18 2.42 -9.90
N ILE A 35 -4.95 1.70 -9.08
CA ILE A 35 -5.15 2.04 -7.66
C ILE A 35 -3.85 1.91 -6.86
N GLY A 36 -3.05 0.86 -7.09
CA GLY A 36 -1.76 0.71 -6.44
C GLY A 36 -0.82 1.89 -6.74
N GLN A 37 -0.76 2.30 -8.02
CA GLN A 37 0.01 3.48 -8.43
C GLN A 37 -0.55 4.79 -7.85
N GLU A 38 -1.87 4.95 -7.80
CA GLU A 38 -2.49 6.13 -7.17
C GLU A 38 -2.19 6.18 -5.67
N ASN A 39 -2.32 5.06 -4.97
CA ASN A 39 -2.03 4.97 -3.54
C ASN A 39 -0.57 5.34 -3.24
N LEU A 40 0.39 4.87 -4.04
CA LEU A 40 1.79 5.25 -3.88
C LEU A 40 2.07 6.75 -4.08
N LYS A 41 1.18 7.50 -4.74
CA LYS A 41 1.32 8.95 -4.94
C LYS A 41 0.65 9.79 -3.85
N LYS A 42 -0.18 9.17 -2.99
CA LYS A 42 -0.87 9.89 -1.91
C LYS A 42 0.11 10.17 -0.77
N PRO A 43 0.30 11.44 -0.37
CA PRO A 43 1.25 11.79 0.69
C PRO A 43 1.01 11.05 2.01
N GLU A 44 -0.26 10.85 2.38
CA GLU A 44 -0.61 10.14 3.62
C GLU A 44 -0.21 8.66 3.60
N ILE A 45 -0.22 8.02 2.42
CA ILE A 45 0.19 6.62 2.26
C ILE A 45 1.71 6.52 2.23
N GLN A 46 2.40 7.46 1.57
CA GLN A 46 3.86 7.51 1.60
C GLN A 46 4.38 7.69 3.02
N ALA A 47 3.79 8.59 3.81
CA ALA A 47 4.15 8.79 5.21
C ALA A 47 3.99 7.48 6.03
N ALA A 48 2.88 6.76 5.84
CA ALA A 48 2.64 5.48 6.52
C ALA A 48 3.63 4.37 6.10
N ILE A 49 4.03 4.34 4.83
CA ILE A 49 5.07 3.41 4.33
C ILE A 49 6.42 3.71 4.99
N GLU A 50 6.81 4.98 5.07
CA GLU A 50 8.08 5.36 5.70
C GLU A 50 8.07 5.08 7.21
N GLU A 51 6.96 5.33 7.89
CA GLU A 51 6.79 4.93 9.29
C GLU A 51 6.96 3.42 9.49
N ARG A 52 6.33 2.59 8.64
CA ARG A 52 6.50 1.14 8.74
C ARG A 52 7.90 0.65 8.39
N LYS A 53 8.56 1.26 7.41
CA LYS A 53 9.98 0.97 7.12
C LYS A 53 10.85 1.26 8.33
N ALA A 54 10.69 2.42 8.95
CA ALA A 54 11.46 2.82 10.12
C ALA A 54 11.20 1.88 11.32
N ALA A 55 9.97 1.43 11.51
CA ALA A 55 9.61 0.51 12.59
C ALA A 55 10.19 -0.92 12.41
N ILE A 56 10.46 -1.35 11.18
CA ILE A 56 11.04 -2.68 10.88
C ILE A 56 12.58 -2.65 10.95
N GLN A 57 13.19 -1.48 10.77
CA GLN A 57 14.65 -1.30 10.74
C GLN A 57 15.30 -0.99 12.11
N GLN A 58 14.54 -1.03 13.20
CA GLN A 58 15.02 -0.88 14.58
C GLN A 58 15.18 -2.24 15.26
#